data_AF-A0A2D5UYC3-F1
#
_entry.id   AF-A0A2D5UYC3-F1
#
_cell.length_a   1.000
_cell.length_b   1.000
_cell.length_c   1.000
_cell.angle_alpha   90.00
_cell.angle_beta   90.00
_cell.angle_gamma   90.00
#
_symmetry.space_group_name_H-M   'P 1'
#
loop_
_entity.id
_entity.type
_entity.pdbx_description
1 polymer ?
#
loop_
_entity_poly.entity_id
_entity_poly.type
_entity_poly.pdbx_seq_one_letter_code
_entity_poly.pdbx_strand_id
1 'polypeptide(L)' 'ILYAASWCPHCQKQIELFGESFQYLTHVECAVEGSPNQQTEVCSRARIAGYPTWDIGGERVQGFKTLEELATLSGCSL' A
#
# COMPACT_ATOMS: atom_id res chain seq x y z
N ILE A 1 -3.01 -4.28 5.21
CA ILE A 1 -3.49 -2.98 4.69
C ILE A 1 -2.40 -2.37 3.84
N LEU A 2 -2.72 -1.95 2.62
CA LEU A 2 -1.80 -1.20 1.75
C LEU A 2 -2.12 0.30 1.82
N TYR A 3 -1.16 1.11 2.26
CA TYR A 3 -1.20 2.56 2.16
C TYR A 3 -0.48 2.98 0.88
N ALA A 4 -1.21 3.57 -0.07
CA ALA A 4 -0.71 3.86 -1.40
C ALA A 4 -1.14 5.27 -1.85
N ALA A 5 -0.41 5.81 -2.83
CA ALA A 5 -0.82 7.01 -3.55
C ALA A 5 -1.04 6.65 -5.02
N SER A 6 -2.21 6.99 -5.59
CA SER A 6 -2.55 6.69 -7.00
C SER A 6 -1.52 7.20 -8.02
N TRP A 7 -0.84 8.32 -7.74
CA TRP A 7 0.20 8.90 -8.60
C TRP A 7 1.58 8.26 -8.42
N CYS A 8 1.80 7.42 -7.40
CA CYS A 8 3.10 6.86 -7.10
C CYS A 8 3.40 5.65 -8.02
N PRO A 9 4.49 5.67 -8.81
CA PRO A 9 4.80 4.58 -9.74
C PRO A 9 5.00 3.21 -9.08
N HIS A 10 5.60 3.19 -7.89
CA HIS A 10 5.76 1.95 -7.12
C HIS A 10 4.42 1.42 -6.58
N CYS A 11 3.46 2.30 -6.28
CA CYS A 11 2.12 1.91 -5.89
C CYS A 11 1.36 1.31 -7.07
N GLN A 12 1.43 1.95 -8.24
CA GLN A 12 0.82 1.43 -9.46
C GLN A 12 1.32 0.02 -9.78
N LYS A 13 2.65 -0.18 -9.75
CA LYS A 13 3.25 -1.50 -9.93
C LYS A 13 2.78 -2.52 -8.88
N GLN A 14 2.63 -2.09 -7.62
CA GLN A 14 2.11 -2.96 -6.56
C GLN A 14 0.65 -3.36 -6.83
N ILE A 15 -0.19 -2.43 -7.28
CA ILE A 15 -1.60 -2.67 -7.61
C ILE A 15 -1.72 -3.61 -8.81
N GLU A 16 -0.97 -3.35 -9.87
CA GLU A 16 -0.93 -4.18 -11.09
C GLU A 16 -0.54 -5.63 -10.80
N LEU A 17 0.36 -5.87 -9.84
CA LEU A 17 0.76 -7.21 -9.43
C LEU A 17 -0.42 -8.08 -8.96
N PHE A 18 -1.45 -7.47 -8.36
CA PHE A 18 -2.65 -8.16 -7.92
C PHE A 18 -3.72 -8.29 -9.02
N GLY A 19 -3.61 -7.50 -10.09
CA GLY A 19 -4.62 -7.46 -11.16
C GLY A 19 -6.03 -7.24 -10.60
N GLU A 20 -7.01 -8.00 -11.10
CA GLU A 20 -8.41 -7.92 -10.65
C GLU A 20 -8.59 -8.32 -9.18
N SER A 21 -7.67 -9.11 -8.62
CA SER A 21 -7.73 -9.53 -7.21
C SER A 21 -7.45 -8.38 -6.25
N PHE A 22 -6.95 -7.23 -6.74
CA PHE A 22 -6.73 -6.04 -5.94
C PHE A 22 -8.01 -5.56 -5.24
N GLN A 23 -9.20 -5.81 -5.83
CA GLN A 23 -10.48 -5.46 -5.21
C GLN A 23 -10.72 -6.11 -3.85
N TYR A 24 -10.08 -7.25 -3.58
CA TYR A 24 -10.16 -7.96 -2.30
C TYR A 24 -9.13 -7.44 -1.28
N LEU A 25 -8.17 -6.62 -1.71
CA LEU A 25 -7.14 -6.07 -0.85
C LEU A 25 -7.66 -4.84 -0.09
N THR A 26 -7.53 -4.88 1.23
CA THR A 26 -7.72 -3.67 2.05
C THR A 26 -6.60 -2.67 1.76
N HIS A 27 -6.94 -1.56 1.12
CA HIS A 27 -6.02 -0.47 0.81
C HIS A 27 -6.60 0.88 1.22
N VAL A 28 -5.72 1.87 1.36
CA VAL A 28 -6.05 3.26 1.70
C VAL A 28 -5.35 4.16 0.70
N GLU A 29 -6.13 5.01 0.02
CA GLU A 29 -5.62 6.10 -0.80
C GLU A 29 -5.13 7.24 0.10
N CYS A 30 -3.83 7.53 -0.01
CA CYS A 30 -3.14 8.53 0.80
C CYS A 30 -2.94 9.85 0.05
N ALA A 31 -3.12 9.90 -1.27
CA ALA A 31 -3.04 11.15 -2.02
C ALA A 31 -4.30 12.00 -1.82
N VAL A 32 -4.09 13.31 -1.68
CA VAL A 32 -5.17 14.30 -1.78
C VAL A 32 -5.30 14.72 -3.25
N GLU A 33 -6.51 14.64 -3.80
CA GLU A 33 -6.78 15.03 -5.18
C GLU A 33 -6.33 16.48 -5.45
N GLY A 34 -5.56 16.69 -6.52
CA GLY A 34 -4.99 17.99 -6.87
C GLY A 34 -3.85 18.48 -5.96
N SER A 35 -3.45 17.72 -4.94
CA SER A 35 -2.39 18.09 -4.00
C SER A 35 -1.44 16.92 -3.72
N PRO A 36 -0.55 16.55 -4.67
CA PRO A 36 0.33 15.37 -4.55
C PRO A 36 1.32 15.42 -3.38
N ASN A 37 1.63 16.62 -2.87
CA ASN A 37 2.51 16.80 -1.70
C ASN A 37 1.74 16.74 -0.36
N GLN A 38 0.42 16.62 -0.39
CA GLN A 38 -0.41 16.45 0.80
C GLN A 38 -0.84 15.00 0.94
N GLN A 39 -1.05 14.61 2.18
CA GLN A 39 -1.47 13.27 2.55
C GLN A 39 -2.82 13.33 3.23
N THR A 40 -3.69 12.34 2.98
CA THR A 40 -4.99 12.27 3.64
C THR A 40 -4.81 12.16 5.15
N GLU A 41 -5.78 12.69 5.91
CA GLU A 41 -5.70 12.70 7.37
C GLU A 41 -5.53 11.29 7.96
N VAL A 42 -6.18 10.29 7.35
CA VAL A 42 -6.05 8.86 7.74
C VAL A 42 -4.59 8.43 7.68
N CYS A 43 -3.91 8.69 6.55
CA CYS A 43 -2.51 8.31 6.40
C CYS A 43 -1.59 9.15 7.28
N SER A 44 -1.86 10.45 7.46
CA SER A 44 -1.06 11.33 8.34
C SER A 44 -1.15 10.90 9.80
N ARG A 45 -2.35 10.58 10.30
CA ARG A 45 -2.57 10.04 11.66
C ARG A 45 -1.92 8.67 11.81
N ALA A 46 -1.95 7.85 10.77
CA ALA A 46 -1.22 6.59 10.72
C ALA A 46 0.30 6.77 10.63
N ARG A 47 0.83 7.98 10.47
CA ARG A 47 2.27 8.30 10.34
C ARG A 47 2.93 7.54 9.18
N ILE A 48 2.25 7.42 8.04
CA ILE A 48 2.84 6.85 6.84
C ILE A 48 3.89 7.83 6.29
N ALA A 49 5.14 7.37 6.18
CA ALA A 49 6.28 8.19 5.77
C ALA A 49 6.63 8.09 4.28
N GLY A 50 6.07 7.09 3.58
CA GLY A 50 6.33 6.84 2.17
C GLY A 50 5.38 5.80 1.59
N TYR A 51 5.37 5.70 0.26
CA TYR A 51 4.47 4.82 -0.46
C TYR A 51 5.23 3.89 -1.43
N PRO A 52 4.73 2.66 -1.64
CA PRO A 52 3.69 2.01 -0.85
C PRO A 52 4.21 1.67 0.56
N THR A 53 3.30 1.60 1.54
CA THR A 53 3.57 1.03 2.86
C THR A 53 2.55 -0.06 3.15
N TRP A 54 3.04 -1.24 3.54
CA TRP A 54 2.23 -2.36 3.99
C TRP A 54 2.16 -2.37 5.50
N ASP A 55 0.97 -2.59 6.04
CA ASP A 55 0.72 -2.90 7.45
C ASP A 55 0.11 -4.30 7.53
N ILE A 56 0.88 -5.26 8.04
CA ILE A 56 0.56 -6.68 8.09
C ILE A 56 0.64 -7.11 9.56
N GLY A 57 -0.50 -7.38 10.18
CA GLY A 57 -0.56 -7.76 11.59
C GLY A 57 -0.02 -6.69 12.55
N GLY A 58 0.02 -5.41 12.14
CA GLY A 58 0.61 -4.31 12.92
C GLY A 58 2.09 -4.06 12.64
N GLU A 59 2.76 -4.93 11.87
CA GLU A 59 4.11 -4.70 11.38
C GLU A 59 4.07 -3.90 10.08
N ARG A 60 4.91 -2.87 9.99
CA ARG A 60 4.97 -1.99 8.81
C ARG A 60 6.23 -2.20 8.01
N VAL A 61 6.05 -2.50 6.73
CA VAL A 61 7.14 -2.60 5.75
C VAL A 61 6.90 -1.64 4.60
N GLN A 62 7.93 -0.91 4.21
CA GLN A 62 7.86 0.07 3.13
C GLN A 62 8.30 -0.52 1.80
N GLY A 63 7.85 0.12 0.74
CA GLY A 63 8.24 -0.18 -0.62
C GLY A 63 7.43 -1.31 -1.25
N PHE A 64 7.68 -1.51 -2.54
CA PHE A 64 7.11 -2.59 -3.32
C PHE A 64 7.49 -3.96 -2.71
N LYS A 65 6.55 -4.90 -2.76
CA LYS A 65 6.70 -6.29 -2.35
C LYS A 65 6.13 -7.22 -3.40
N THR A 66 6.85 -8.30 -3.71
CA THR A 66 6.31 -9.36 -4.56
C THR A 66 5.21 -10.13 -3.84
N LEU A 67 4.46 -10.97 -4.57
CA LEU A 67 3.43 -11.82 -3.95
C LEU A 67 4.05 -12.79 -2.95
N GLU A 68 5.24 -13.32 -3.23
CA GLU A 68 5.99 -14.23 -2.36
C GLU A 68 6.45 -13.55 -1.07
N GLU A 69 6.95 -12.32 -1.15
CA GLU A 69 7.29 -11.52 0.03
C GLU A 69 6.04 -11.27 0.88
N LEU A 70 4.92 -10.89 0.26
CA LEU A 70 3.67 -10.63 0.97
C LEU A 70 3.08 -11.90 1.58
N ALA A 71 3.16 -13.03 0.89
CA ALA A 71 2.76 -14.34 1.40
C ALA A 71 3.58 -14.71 2.65
N THR A 72 4.90 -14.54 2.58
CA THR A 72 5.80 -14.78 3.71
C THR A 72 5.48 -13.88 4.91
N LEU A 73 5.28 -12.58 4.67
CA LEU A 73 4.97 -11.61 5.73
C LEU A 73 3.60 -11.82 6.37
N SER A 74 2.61 -12.27 5.58
CA SER A 74 1.24 -12.49 6.06
C SER A 74 0.99 -13.90 6.59
N GLY A 75 1.93 -14.82 6.41
CA GLY A 75 1.72 -16.24 6.69
C GLY A 75 0.70 -16.90 5.76
N CYS A 76 0.43 -16.30 4.60
CA CYS A 76 -0.47 -16.84 3.59
C CYS A 76 0.27 -17.81 2.67
N SER A 77 -0.40 -18.88 2.26
CA SER A 77 0.10 -19.78 1.20
C SER A 77 -0.39 -19.27 -0.16
N LEU A 78 0.51 -19.20 -1.14
CA LEU A 78 0.20 -18.88 -2.53
C LEU A 78 -0.41 -20.06 -3.29
#